data_AF-I1BVV8-F1
#
_entry.id   AF-I1BVV8-F1
#
_cell.length_a   1.000
_cell.length_b   1.000
_cell.length_c   1.000
_cell.angle_alpha   90.00
_cell.angle_beta   90.00
_cell.angle_gamma   90.00
#
_symmetry.space_group_name_H-M   'P 1'
#
loop_
_entity.id
_entity.type
_entity.pdbx_description
1 polymer ?
#
loop_
_entity_poly.entity_id
_entity_poly.type
_entity_poly.pdbx_seq_one_letter_code
_entity_poly.pdbx_strand_id
1 'polypeptide(L)' 'MDNVPIHKPEKITEEVKEFWAKVKTLVRRSPMTDRDNLVARIKEAAEQVTPEDCQGWIRHAESFFESCLNKEQL' A
#
# COMPACT_ATOMS: atom_id res chain seq x y z
N MET A 1 -23.67 1.19 23.95
CA MET A 1 -23.27 2.10 22.87
C MET A 1 -21.99 1.53 22.30
N ASP A 2 -22.13 0.61 21.36
CA ASP A 2 -21.00 -0.09 20.76
C ASP A 2 -20.36 0.82 19.73
N ASN A 3 -19.38 1.62 20.17
CA ASN A 3 -18.43 2.29 19.28
C ASN A 3 -17.38 1.27 18.82
N VAL A 4 -17.82 0.24 18.09
CA VAL A 4 -16.90 -0.57 17.30
C VAL A 4 -16.69 0.18 15.99
N PRO A 5 -15.48 0.68 15.69
CA PRO A 5 -15.20 1.18 14.36
C PRO A 5 -15.47 0.04 13.39
N ILE A 6 -16.40 0.25 12.47
CA ILE A 6 -16.59 -0.64 11.32
C ILE A 6 -15.32 -0.50 10.50
N HIS A 7 -14.29 -1.29 10.81
CA HIS A 7 -13.15 -1.48 9.94
C HIS A 7 -13.69 -2.06 8.64
N LYS A 8 -13.95 -1.21 7.64
CA LYS A 8 -14.21 -1.66 6.28
C LYS A 8 -12.94 -2.40 5.81
N PRO A 9 -12.98 -3.72 5.57
CA PRO A 9 -11.81 -4.49 5.14
C PRO A 9 -11.26 -4.02 3.79
N GLU A 10 -12.09 -3.32 3.01
CA GLU A 10 -11.71 -2.65 1.76
C GLU A 10 -10.54 -1.67 1.97
N LYS A 11 -10.49 -0.96 3.11
CA LYS A 11 -9.46 0.06 3.33
C LYS A 11 -8.08 -0.51 3.60
N ILE A 12 -7.97 -1.49 4.51
CA ILE A 12 -6.73 -2.28 4.75
C ILE A 12 -6.17 -2.84 3.43
N THR A 13 -7.05 -3.11 2.47
CA THR A 13 -6.67 -3.60 1.15
C THR A 13 -6.02 -2.51 0.29
N GLU A 14 -6.39 -1.23 0.42
CA GLU A 14 -5.80 -0.11 -0.33
C GLU A 14 -4.38 0.22 0.11
N GLU A 15 -4.06 0.27 1.41
CA GLU A 15 -2.68 0.57 1.81
C GLU A 15 -1.73 -0.58 1.44
N VAL A 16 -2.21 -1.83 1.52
CA VAL A 16 -1.47 -3.01 1.02
C VAL A 16 -1.30 -2.95 -0.50
N LYS A 17 -2.30 -2.45 -1.25
CA LYS A 17 -2.17 -2.24 -2.70
C LYS A 17 -1.11 -1.19 -3.03
N GLU A 18 -1.05 -0.08 -2.30
CA GLU A 18 -0.05 0.97 -2.49
C GLU A 18 1.37 0.47 -2.22
N PHE A 19 1.56 -0.30 -1.15
CA PHE A 19 2.81 -1.00 -0.88
C PHE A 19 3.24 -1.86 -2.07
N TRP A 20 2.36 -2.76 -2.54
CA TRP A 20 2.70 -3.65 -3.65
C TRP A 20 2.87 -2.90 -4.97
N ALA A 21 2.19 -1.76 -5.18
CA ALA A 21 2.41 -0.91 -6.35
C ALA A 21 3.84 -0.36 -6.38
N LYS A 22 4.34 0.14 -5.24
CA LYS A 22 5.72 0.61 -5.12
C LYS A 22 6.73 -0.53 -5.29
N VAL A 23 6.55 -1.64 -4.59
CA VAL A 23 7.45 -2.81 -4.69
C VAL A 23 7.51 -3.34 -6.12
N LYS A 24 6.37 -3.49 -6.81
CA LYS A 24 6.34 -3.88 -8.22
C LYS A 24 7.10 -2.91 -9.11
N THR A 25 6.96 -1.61 -8.87
CA THR A 25 7.69 -0.59 -9.63
C THR A 25 9.19 -0.73 -9.44
N LEU A 26 9.65 -0.92 -8.20
CA LEU A 26 11.06 -1.11 -7.86
C LEU A 26 11.64 -2.39 -8.48
N VAL A 27 10.91 -3.51 -8.41
CA VAL A 27 11.31 -4.77 -9.06
C VAL A 27 11.38 -4.63 -10.58
N ARG A 28 10.54 -3.80 -11.20
CA ARG A 28 10.54 -3.61 -12.67
C ARG A 28 11.57 -2.61 -13.19
N ARG A 29 12.27 -1.88 -12.31
CA ARG A 29 13.26 -0.86 -12.72
C ARG A 29 14.43 -1.39 -13.55
N SER A 30 14.77 -2.68 -13.39
CA SER A 30 15.78 -3.34 -14.21
C SER A 30 15.27 -4.68 -14.76
N PRO A 31 15.63 -5.04 -16.01
CA PRO A 31 15.31 -6.34 -16.59
C PRO A 31 15.83 -7.47 -15.71
N MET A 32 15.10 -8.57 -15.66
CA MET A 32 15.53 -9.78 -14.94
C MET A 32 16.26 -10.70 -15.91
N THR A 33 17.37 -11.25 -15.47
CA THR A 33 18.18 -12.25 -16.18
C THR A 33 17.97 -13.63 -15.57
N ASP A 34 18.38 -14.69 -16.26
CA ASP A 34 18.27 -16.07 -15.77
C ASP A 34 19.08 -16.33 -14.49
N ARG A 35 20.00 -15.42 -14.12
CA ARG A 35 20.81 -15.50 -12.90
C ARG A 35 20.17 -14.80 -11.70
N ASP A 36 19.14 -13.99 -11.94
CA ASP A 36 18.51 -13.20 -10.89
C ASP A 36 17.48 -14.03 -10.11
N ASN A 37 17.47 -13.84 -8.79
CA ASN A 37 16.45 -14.44 -7.93
C ASN A 37 15.32 -13.43 -7.67
N LEU A 38 14.13 -13.73 -8.20
CA LEU A 38 12.95 -12.88 -8.04
C LEU A 38 12.61 -12.59 -6.56
N VAL A 39 12.73 -13.60 -5.68
CA VAL A 39 12.43 -13.45 -4.25
C VAL A 39 13.42 -12.49 -3.59
N ALA A 40 14.71 -12.58 -3.93
CA ALA A 40 15.72 -11.66 -3.44
C ALA A 40 15.42 -10.22 -3.89
N ARG A 41 15.07 -10.02 -5.15
CA ARG A 41 14.71 -8.70 -5.69
C ARG A 41 13.46 -8.11 -5.05
N ILE A 42 12.44 -8.92 -4.78
CA ILE A 42 11.25 -8.48 -4.04
C ILE A 42 11.64 -8.03 -2.63
N LYS A 43 12.52 -8.78 -1.96
CA LYS A 43 13.00 -8.44 -0.62
C LYS A 43 13.77 -7.11 -0.63
N GLU A 44 14.73 -6.95 -1.53
CA GLU A 44 15.50 -5.70 -1.69
C GLU A 44 14.61 -4.50 -2.07
N ALA A 45 13.57 -4.73 -2.87
CA ALA A 45 12.59 -3.70 -3.21
C ALA A 45 11.70 -3.33 -2.02
N ALA A 46 11.30 -4.30 -1.20
CA ALA A 46 10.52 -4.06 0.01
C ALA A 46 11.35 -3.30 1.07
N GLU A 47 12.65 -3.57 1.18
CA GLU A 47 13.57 -2.85 2.08
C GLU A 47 13.77 -1.38 1.70
N GLN A 48 13.44 -0.98 0.46
CA GLN A 48 13.45 0.42 0.01
C GLN A 48 12.17 1.19 0.33
N VAL A 49 11.17 0.55 0.93
CA VAL A 49 9.99 1.25 1.43
C VAL A 49 10.37 2.02 2.69
N THR A 50 10.12 3.32 2.67
CA THR A 50 10.49 4.24 3.75
C THR A 50 9.32 4.49 4.70
N PRO A 51 9.58 4.91 5.94
CA PRO A 51 8.52 5.39 6.83
C PRO A 51 7.68 6.51 6.22
N GLU A 52 8.29 7.39 5.42
CA GLU A 52 7.62 8.49 4.72
C GLU A 52 6.61 7.98 3.68
N ASP A 53 6.91 6.87 2.99
CA ASP A 53 5.96 6.22 2.08
C ASP A 53 4.74 5.73 2.85
N CYS A 54 4.97 5.00 3.96
CA CYS A 54 3.89 4.50 4.80
C CYS A 54 3.01 5.63 5.36
N GLN A 55 3.63 6.73 5.82
CA GLN A 55 2.90 7.91 6.25
C GLN A 55 2.09 8.54 5.10
N GLY A 56 2.65 8.58 3.89
CA GLY A 56 1.95 9.04 2.70
C GLY A 56 0.70 8.22 2.41
N TRP A 57 0.82 6.90 2.45
CA TRP A 57 -0.29 5.96 2.21
C TRP A 57 -1.37 6.09 3.29
N ILE A 58 -0.99 6.22 4.56
CA ILE A 58 -1.92 6.46 5.66
C ILE A 58 -2.68 7.78 5.45
N ARG A 59 -1.96 8.87 5.15
CA ARG A 59 -2.60 10.19 4.89
C ARG A 59 -3.54 10.13 3.68
N HIS A 60 -3.16 9.41 2.64
CA HIS A 60 -4.02 9.19 1.47
C HIS A 60 -5.29 8.45 1.88
N ALA A 61 -5.19 7.35 2.64
CA ALA A 61 -6.34 6.62 3.16
C ALA A 61 -7.25 7.48 4.06
N GLU A 62 -6.65 8.31 4.93
CA GLU A 62 -7.33 9.27 5.79
C GLU A 62 -8.13 10.31 4.99
N SER A 63 -7.63 10.75 3.83
CA SER A 63 -8.33 11.74 2.99
C SER A 63 -9.72 11.27 2.52
N PHE A 64 -9.94 9.95 2.45
CA PHE A 64 -11.24 9.37 2.12
C PHE A 64 -12.16 9.17 3.32
N PHE A 65 -11.73 9.52 4.55
CA PHE A 65 -12.53 9.29 5.76
C PHE A 65 -13.78 10.15 5.75
N GLU A 66 -13.67 11.42 5.39
CA GLU A 66 -14.82 12.34 5.33
C GLU A 66 -15.87 11.86 4.33
N SER A 67 -15.47 11.58 3.09
CA SER A 67 -16.38 11.03 2.07
C SER A 67 -17.02 9.69 2.50
N CYS A 68 -16.28 8.82 3.20
CA CYS A 68 -16.84 7.60 3.78
C CYS A 68 -17.91 7.89 4.84
N LEU A 69 -17.63 8.80 5.77
CA LEU A 69 -18.53 9.18 6.86
C LEU A 69 -19.81 9.82 6.29
N ASN A 70 -19.66 10.59 5.22
CA ASN A 70 -20.77 11.23 4.49
C ASN A 70 -21.51 10.26 3.56
N LYS A 71 -21.06 9.00 3.42
CA LYS A 71 -21.61 7.99 2.49
C LYS A 71 -21.65 8.47 1.04
N GLU A 72 -20.68 9.31 0.67
CA GLU A 72 -20.47 9.70 -0.72
C GLU A 72 -20.03 8.46 -1.53
N GLN A 73 -20.39 8.41 -2.82
CA GLN A 73 -19.82 7.40 -3.71
C GLN A 73 -18.35 7.79 -3.94
N LEU A 74 -17.44 6.96 -3.44
CA LEU A 74 -15.99 7.06 -3.63
C LEU A 74 -15.57 6.55 -5.01
#